data_AF-A0A1S2FDK6-F1
#
_entry.id   AF-A0A1S2FDK6-F1
#
_cell.length_a   1.000
_cell.length_b   1.000
_cell.length_c   1.000
_cell.angle_alpha   90.00
_cell.angle_beta   90.00
_cell.angle_gamma   90.00
#
_symmetry.space_group_name_H-M   'P 1'
#
loop_
_entity.id
_entity.type
_entity.pdbx_description
1 polymer ?
#
loop_
_entity_poly.entity_id
_entity_poly.type
_entity_poly.pdbx_seq_one_letter_code
_entity_poly.pdbx_strand_id
1 'polypeptide(L)'
;MATTTIKLGLTKPEYTDEIEHTIQALAHNFQKLDDDSKTYVDAPPTSGVWPSKHILHANQLSIGGYLGWVNIRSGTAAPIWKSLNSYSNGAVIVPNKDNGHFYTCIQSGYSGLTEPIFPVSNGGEVQDTRGANQWNPNHYYSVNDISFPTTDNGRFYVCIQAGESGDVEPNWVIVDGATTYDKNAVWASYRIAKWRESGTAVLYRPFGKID
;
A
#
# COMPACT_ATOMS: atom_id res chain seq x y z
N MET A 1 50.87 9.19 -11.38
CA MET A 1 49.70 9.73 -10.64
C MET A 1 48.48 9.02 -11.15
N ALA A 2 47.73 8.38 -10.26
CA ALA A 2 46.48 7.70 -10.60
C ALA A 2 45.55 8.61 -11.41
N THR A 3 44.90 8.03 -12.44
CA THR A 3 43.92 8.73 -13.28
C THR A 3 42.51 8.22 -12.98
N THR A 4 41.46 8.81 -13.55
CA THR A 4 40.07 8.38 -13.31
C THR A 4 39.35 7.92 -14.58
N THR A 5 38.34 7.07 -14.44
CA THR A 5 37.41 6.75 -15.54
C THR A 5 36.44 7.92 -15.79
N ILE A 6 35.80 7.96 -16.97
CA ILE A 6 34.96 9.08 -17.39
C ILE A 6 33.56 9.00 -16.78
N LYS A 7 32.89 7.84 -16.86
CA LYS A 7 31.48 7.70 -16.45
C LYS A 7 31.31 7.82 -14.93
N LEU A 8 32.10 7.05 -14.19
CA LEU A 8 31.93 6.86 -12.73
C LEU A 8 33.05 7.51 -11.90
N GLY A 9 34.06 8.09 -12.56
CA GLY A 9 35.20 8.67 -11.85
C GLY A 9 35.90 7.65 -10.96
N LEU A 10 36.05 6.41 -11.44
CA LEU A 10 36.74 5.34 -10.70
C LEU A 10 38.23 5.58 -10.79
N THR A 11 38.94 5.48 -9.67
CA THR A 11 40.40 5.59 -9.63
C THR A 11 41.01 4.43 -10.40
N LYS A 12 41.98 4.72 -11.27
CA LYS A 12 42.83 3.75 -11.96
C LYS A 12 44.18 3.74 -11.22
N PRO A 13 44.43 2.77 -10.32
CA PRO A 13 45.70 2.70 -9.61
C PRO A 13 46.86 2.45 -10.57
N GLU A 14 48.01 3.03 -10.26
CA GLU A 14 49.27 2.79 -10.95
C GLU A 14 50.18 1.88 -10.11
N TYR A 15 51.09 1.16 -10.76
CA TYR A 15 52.02 0.25 -10.06
C TYR A 15 52.98 0.97 -9.11
N THR A 16 53.09 2.29 -9.23
CA THR A 16 53.92 3.16 -8.38
C THR A 16 53.17 3.71 -7.16
N ASP A 17 51.87 3.45 -7.03
CA ASP A 17 51.06 4.00 -5.94
C ASP A 17 51.33 3.24 -4.62
N GLU A 18 51.14 3.92 -3.49
CA GLU A 18 51.23 3.26 -2.19
C GLU A 18 50.09 2.25 -1.99
N ILE A 19 50.45 1.07 -1.47
CA ILE A 19 49.54 -0.08 -1.34
C ILE A 19 48.29 0.28 -0.53
N GLU A 20 48.42 0.97 0.60
CA GLU A 20 47.28 1.35 1.44
C GLU A 20 46.30 2.26 0.68
N HIS A 21 46.84 3.27 -0.01
CA HIS A 21 46.04 4.20 -0.80
C HIS A 21 45.36 3.48 -1.97
N THR A 22 46.06 2.54 -2.62
CA THR A 22 45.46 1.69 -3.67
C THR A 22 44.29 0.87 -3.13
N ILE A 23 44.42 0.23 -1.96
CA ILE A 23 43.35 -0.58 -1.36
C ILE A 23 42.13 0.28 -1.04
N GLN A 24 42.33 1.45 -0.43
CA GLN A 24 41.23 2.39 -0.13
C GLN A 24 40.54 2.90 -1.40
N ALA A 25 41.32 3.24 -2.43
CA ALA A 25 40.78 3.68 -3.72
C ALA A 25 39.95 2.58 -4.41
N LEU A 26 40.39 1.33 -4.33
CA LEU A 26 39.63 0.19 -4.85
C LEU A 26 38.35 -0.06 -4.05
N ALA A 27 38.39 0.02 -2.72
CA ALA A 27 37.20 -0.09 -1.89
C ALA A 27 36.15 0.96 -2.26
N HIS A 28 36.56 2.21 -2.46
CA HIS A 28 35.68 3.30 -2.91
C HIS A 28 35.11 3.05 -4.31
N ASN A 29 35.94 2.53 -5.23
CA ASN A 29 35.47 2.15 -6.56
C ASN A 29 34.41 1.04 -6.50
N PHE A 30 34.58 0.04 -5.64
CA PHE A 30 33.60 -1.04 -5.49
C PHE A 30 32.27 -0.50 -4.97
N GLN A 31 32.27 0.42 -4.00
CA GLN A 31 31.03 1.05 -3.54
C GLN A 31 30.34 1.83 -4.67
N LYS A 32 31.09 2.64 -5.43
CA LYS A 32 30.53 3.36 -6.60
C LYS A 32 29.93 2.44 -7.66
N LEU A 33 30.57 1.29 -7.90
CA LEU A 33 30.08 0.31 -8.87
C LEU A 33 28.80 -0.36 -8.39
N ASP A 34 28.71 -0.67 -7.10
CA ASP A 34 27.50 -1.20 -6.47
C ASP A 34 26.35 -0.19 -6.54
N ASP A 35 26.63 1.08 -6.21
CA ASP A 35 25.66 2.18 -6.25
C ASP A 35 25.15 2.49 -7.69
N ASP A 36 25.98 2.34 -8.73
CA ASP A 36 25.58 2.49 -10.15
C ASP A 36 24.97 1.21 -10.75
N SER A 37 25.03 0.09 -10.02
CA SER A 37 24.54 -1.18 -10.51
C SER A 37 23.02 -1.14 -10.73
N LYS A 38 22.56 -1.81 -11.79
CA LYS A 38 21.13 -1.88 -12.08
C LYS A 38 20.44 -2.72 -11.02
N THR A 39 19.40 -2.17 -10.41
CA THR A 39 18.51 -2.93 -9.53
C THR A 39 17.50 -3.70 -10.35
N TYR A 40 17.43 -5.02 -10.15
CA TYR A 40 16.44 -5.88 -10.78
C TYR A 40 15.40 -6.37 -9.78
N VAL A 41 14.12 -6.33 -10.16
CA VAL A 41 12.99 -6.68 -9.31
C VAL A 41 11.89 -7.39 -10.11
N ASP A 42 11.05 -8.15 -9.42
CA ASP A 42 9.86 -8.78 -10.01
C ASP A 42 8.66 -7.83 -10.06
N ALA A 43 8.63 -6.82 -9.17
CA ALA A 43 7.57 -5.82 -9.08
C ALA A 43 8.10 -4.52 -8.43
N PRO A 44 7.39 -3.39 -8.61
CA PRO A 44 7.68 -2.16 -7.87
C PRO A 44 7.66 -2.37 -6.34
N PRO A 45 8.50 -1.65 -5.59
CA PRO A 45 8.56 -1.79 -4.14
C PRO A 45 7.25 -1.33 -3.49
N THR A 46 6.90 -1.97 -2.38
CA THR A 46 5.73 -1.64 -1.55
C THR A 46 6.13 -1.09 -0.18
N SER A 47 7.40 -0.71 0.00
CA SER A 47 7.92 -0.12 1.23
C SER A 47 9.18 0.72 0.95
N GLY A 48 9.55 1.57 1.90
CA GLY A 48 10.72 2.44 1.81
C GLY A 48 10.46 3.77 1.11
N VAL A 49 11.44 4.65 1.19
CA VAL A 49 11.41 5.98 0.55
C VAL A 49 12.24 5.94 -0.71
N TRP A 50 11.67 6.39 -1.82
CA TRP A 50 12.32 6.33 -3.13
C TRP A 50 12.36 7.69 -3.81
N PRO A 51 13.49 8.10 -4.39
CA PRO A 51 13.58 9.32 -5.16
C PRO A 51 12.91 9.17 -6.53
N SER A 52 12.45 10.29 -7.08
CA SER A 52 12.04 10.38 -8.49
C SER A 52 13.23 10.06 -9.40
N LYS A 53 12.93 9.60 -10.61
CA LYS A 53 13.86 9.12 -11.63
C LYS A 53 14.61 7.84 -11.27
N HIS A 54 14.31 7.22 -10.12
CA HIS A 54 14.82 5.89 -9.80
C HIS A 54 14.28 4.85 -10.79
N ILE A 55 15.17 4.04 -11.36
CA ILE A 55 14.83 3.03 -12.37
C ILE A 55 15.03 1.64 -11.77
N LEU A 56 14.00 0.82 -11.91
CA LEU A 56 14.00 -0.59 -11.58
C LEU A 56 13.91 -1.39 -12.87
N HIS A 57 14.76 -2.39 -13.04
CA HIS A 57 14.72 -3.30 -14.18
C HIS A 57 13.90 -4.54 -13.83
N ALA A 58 13.13 -5.06 -14.80
CA ALA A 58 12.38 -6.29 -14.61
C ALA A 58 13.34 -7.50 -14.62
N ASN A 59 13.18 -8.40 -13.65
CA ASN A 59 13.92 -9.67 -13.60
C ASN A 59 13.58 -10.60 -14.77
N GLN A 60 12.31 -10.58 -15.20
CA GLN A 60 11.79 -11.44 -16.27
C GLN A 60 11.23 -10.56 -17.39
N LEU A 61 11.65 -10.85 -18.63
CA LEU A 61 11.18 -10.15 -19.83
C LEU A 61 10.30 -11.07 -20.66
N SER A 62 9.23 -10.52 -21.22
CA SER A 62 8.33 -11.25 -22.11
C SER A 62 7.84 -10.33 -23.23
N ILE A 63 7.46 -10.92 -24.36
CA ILE A 63 6.71 -10.21 -25.40
C ILE A 63 5.40 -9.70 -24.78
N GLY A 64 5.04 -8.45 -25.06
CA GLY A 64 3.96 -7.71 -24.42
C GLY A 64 4.30 -7.13 -23.03
N GLY A 65 5.46 -7.47 -22.47
CA GLY A 65 5.94 -6.99 -21.17
C GLY A 65 6.67 -5.65 -21.23
N TYR A 66 7.35 -5.31 -20.14
CA TYR A 66 8.11 -4.06 -19.98
C TYR A 66 9.52 -4.33 -19.49
N LEU A 67 10.49 -3.51 -19.92
CA LEU A 67 11.89 -3.59 -19.48
C LEU A 67 12.07 -3.28 -17.98
N GLY A 68 11.12 -2.56 -17.38
CA GLY A 68 11.14 -2.21 -15.97
C GLY A 68 10.17 -1.10 -15.60
N TRP A 69 10.43 -0.44 -14.48
CA TRP A 69 9.65 0.67 -13.94
C TRP A 69 10.51 1.88 -13.63
N VAL A 70 9.99 3.07 -13.88
CA VAL A 70 10.61 4.33 -13.50
C VAL A 70 9.74 5.03 -12.47
N ASN A 71 10.34 5.46 -11.37
CA ASN A 71 9.66 6.29 -10.39
C ASN A 71 9.54 7.71 -10.95
N ILE A 72 8.32 8.22 -11.10
CA ILE A 72 8.09 9.59 -11.56
C ILE A 72 7.81 10.56 -10.39
N ARG A 73 7.60 10.06 -9.17
CA ARG A 73 7.30 10.89 -8.00
C ARG A 73 8.07 10.41 -6.77
N SER A 74 8.88 11.28 -6.18
CA SER A 74 9.56 10.96 -4.91
C SER A 74 8.52 10.77 -3.80
N GLY A 75 8.72 9.80 -2.93
CA GLY A 75 7.79 9.56 -1.82
C GLY A 75 8.03 8.23 -1.10
N THR A 76 7.03 7.82 -0.34
CA THR A 76 7.00 6.52 0.35
C THR A 76 6.26 5.50 -0.50
N ALA A 77 6.86 4.32 -0.68
CA ALA A 77 6.18 3.18 -1.27
C ALA A 77 5.32 2.49 -0.22
N ALA A 78 4.11 2.09 -0.60
CA ALA A 78 3.19 1.35 0.23
C ALA A 78 2.37 0.37 -0.63
N PRO A 79 1.88 -0.75 -0.07
CA PRO A 79 1.01 -1.67 -0.78
C PRO A 79 -0.32 -1.01 -1.16
N ILE A 80 -0.94 -1.48 -2.24
CA ILE A 80 -2.27 -1.00 -2.66
C ILE A 80 -3.32 -1.47 -1.66
N TRP A 81 -4.29 -0.61 -1.35
CA TRP A 81 -5.46 -0.93 -0.53
C TRP A 81 -6.20 -2.16 -1.06
N LYS A 82 -6.52 -3.07 -0.16
CA LYS A 82 -7.34 -4.26 -0.41
C LYS A 82 -8.64 -4.20 0.38
N SER A 83 -9.71 -4.66 -0.25
CA SER A 83 -11.06 -4.81 0.33
C SER A 83 -11.09 -5.91 1.39
N LEU A 84 -11.88 -5.69 2.46
CA LEU A 84 -12.10 -6.62 3.56
C LEU A 84 -10.81 -7.25 4.13
N ASN A 85 -9.74 -6.46 4.21
CA ASN A 85 -8.43 -6.91 4.64
C ASN A 85 -8.09 -6.34 6.03
N SER A 86 -7.47 -7.16 6.89
CA SER A 86 -7.03 -6.71 8.21
C SER A 86 -5.76 -5.86 8.12
N TYR A 87 -5.75 -4.73 8.82
CA TYR A 87 -4.61 -3.85 8.95
C TYR A 87 -4.32 -3.56 10.43
N SER A 88 -3.02 -3.60 10.77
CA SER A 88 -2.53 -3.18 12.07
C SER A 88 -2.27 -1.68 12.10
N ASN A 89 -2.36 -1.07 13.28
CA ASN A 89 -1.90 0.29 13.52
C ASN A 89 -0.47 0.49 13.02
N GLY A 90 -0.22 1.57 12.27
CA GLY A 90 1.06 1.84 11.60
C GLY A 90 1.22 1.21 10.21
N ALA A 91 0.32 0.32 9.77
CA ALA A 91 0.35 -0.20 8.40
C ALA A 91 0.12 0.95 7.39
N VAL A 92 0.82 0.91 6.25
CA VAL A 92 0.69 1.94 5.21
C VAL A 92 0.03 1.37 3.96
N ILE A 93 -0.75 2.20 3.26
CA ILE A 93 -1.37 1.86 1.98
C ILE A 93 -1.33 3.02 0.99
N VAL A 94 -1.48 2.71 -0.30
CA VAL A 94 -1.90 3.66 -1.34
C VAL A 94 -3.28 3.29 -1.90
N PRO A 95 -4.07 4.25 -2.40
CA PRO A 95 -5.33 3.94 -3.06
C PRO A 95 -5.13 3.18 -4.38
N ASN A 96 -6.17 2.48 -4.84
CA ASN A 96 -6.22 1.78 -6.12
C ASN A 96 -6.04 2.73 -7.29
N LYS A 97 -6.65 3.91 -7.21
CA LYS A 97 -6.40 5.02 -8.13
C LYS A 97 -5.45 6.01 -7.49
N ASP A 98 -4.25 6.14 -8.05
CA ASP A 98 -3.24 7.08 -7.57
C ASP A 98 -3.84 8.49 -7.38
N ASN A 99 -3.74 9.00 -6.15
CA ASN A 99 -4.19 10.34 -5.79
C ASN A 99 -3.05 11.25 -5.32
N GLY A 100 -1.80 10.77 -5.30
CA GLY A 100 -0.66 11.54 -4.79
C GLY A 100 -0.10 11.06 -3.46
N HIS A 101 -0.90 10.37 -2.65
CA HIS A 101 -0.66 10.24 -1.21
C HIS A 101 -0.62 8.78 -0.74
N PHE A 102 0.07 8.55 0.37
CA PHE A 102 -0.03 7.31 1.13
C PHE A 102 -0.69 7.58 2.48
N TYR A 103 -1.27 6.52 3.05
CA TYR A 103 -2.09 6.59 4.25
C TYR A 103 -1.58 5.62 5.29
N THR A 104 -1.52 6.06 6.53
CA THR A 104 -1.15 5.22 7.67
C THR A 104 -2.42 4.84 8.43
N CYS A 105 -2.54 3.55 8.75
CA CYS A 105 -3.57 3.04 9.63
C CYS A 105 -3.33 3.59 11.04
N ILE A 106 -4.30 4.32 11.59
CA ILE A 106 -4.23 4.88 12.96
C ILE A 106 -5.11 4.10 13.95
N GLN A 107 -5.94 3.19 13.45
CA GLN A 107 -6.77 2.30 14.24
C GLN A 107 -6.81 0.94 13.56
N SER A 108 -6.26 -0.10 14.23
CA SER A 108 -6.31 -1.47 13.72
C SER A 108 -7.75 -1.92 13.48
N GLY A 109 -7.96 -2.63 12.37
CA GLY A 109 -9.27 -3.10 11.96
C GLY A 109 -9.23 -3.69 10.55
N TYR A 110 -10.41 -3.91 9.97
CA TYR A 110 -10.59 -4.31 8.60
C TYR A 110 -10.96 -3.10 7.73
N SER A 111 -10.49 -3.11 6.50
CA SER A 111 -11.02 -2.22 5.47
C SER A 111 -12.45 -2.61 5.08
N GLY A 112 -13.22 -1.65 4.58
CA GLY A 112 -14.55 -1.90 4.06
C GLY A 112 -14.53 -2.70 2.75
N LEU A 113 -15.73 -3.02 2.24
CA LEU A 113 -15.84 -3.68 0.94
C LEU A 113 -15.47 -2.75 -0.22
N THR A 114 -15.77 -1.46 -0.08
CA THR A 114 -15.50 -0.44 -1.09
C THR A 114 -14.46 0.54 -0.58
N GLU A 115 -13.46 0.84 -1.43
CA GLU A 115 -12.39 1.78 -1.09
C GLU A 115 -12.96 3.15 -0.67
N PRO A 116 -12.52 3.71 0.48
CA PRO A 116 -12.98 5.00 0.95
C PRO A 116 -12.50 6.13 0.04
N ILE A 117 -13.19 7.26 0.10
CA ILE A 117 -12.70 8.48 -0.54
C ILE A 117 -11.60 9.04 0.36
N PHE A 118 -10.37 8.75 -0.01
CA PHE A 118 -9.23 9.18 0.78
C PHE A 118 -9.03 10.70 0.74
N PRO A 119 -8.85 11.35 1.91
CA PRO A 119 -8.59 12.79 1.97
C PRO A 119 -7.20 13.12 1.43
N VAL A 120 -7.07 14.24 0.74
CA VAL A 120 -5.77 14.74 0.22
C VAL A 120 -5.24 15.93 1.03
N SER A 121 -6.02 16.41 2.00
CA SER A 121 -5.57 17.40 2.97
C SER A 121 -4.55 16.78 3.92
N ASN A 122 -3.48 17.54 4.22
CA ASN A 122 -2.42 17.10 5.13
C ASN A 122 -2.99 16.60 6.46
N GLY A 123 -2.69 15.35 6.81
CA GLY A 123 -3.15 14.72 8.05
C GLY A 123 -4.66 14.44 8.11
N GLY A 124 -5.38 14.51 6.98
CA GLY A 124 -6.80 14.19 6.92
C GLY A 124 -7.07 12.73 7.30
N GLU A 125 -8.16 12.50 8.03
CA GLU A 125 -8.54 11.17 8.51
C GLU A 125 -9.83 10.68 7.85
N VAL A 126 -9.94 9.36 7.65
CA VAL A 126 -11.14 8.73 7.11
C VAL A 126 -11.36 7.35 7.71
N GLN A 127 -12.63 7.04 8.01
CA GLN A 127 -13.04 5.68 8.39
C GLN A 127 -13.28 4.84 7.13
N ASP A 128 -12.81 3.61 7.15
CA ASP A 128 -12.89 2.71 6.00
C ASP A 128 -14.24 1.98 5.93
N THR A 129 -15.30 2.75 5.72
CA THR A 129 -16.69 2.27 5.84
C THR A 129 -17.58 2.79 4.72
N ARG A 130 -17.01 3.02 3.54
CA ARG A 130 -17.76 3.56 2.41
C ARG A 130 -18.88 2.62 1.97
N GLY A 131 -20.09 3.16 1.86
CA GLY A 131 -21.29 2.40 1.50
C GLY A 131 -22.02 1.81 2.70
N ALA A 132 -21.51 1.97 3.92
CA ALA A 132 -22.21 1.59 5.13
C ALA A 132 -23.37 2.54 5.44
N ASN A 133 -24.52 1.97 5.82
CA ASN A 133 -25.69 2.70 6.27
C ASN A 133 -26.08 2.24 7.69
N GLN A 134 -26.81 3.07 8.43
CA GLN A 134 -27.37 2.64 9.71
C GLN A 134 -28.35 1.47 9.50
N TRP A 135 -28.38 0.54 10.45
CA TRP A 135 -29.34 -0.56 10.47
C TRP A 135 -30.78 -0.03 10.52
N ASN A 136 -31.68 -0.70 9.78
CA ASN A 136 -33.09 -0.37 9.67
C ASN A 136 -33.96 -1.59 9.96
N PRO A 137 -35.06 -1.43 10.73
CA PRO A 137 -35.99 -2.52 11.02
C PRO A 137 -36.84 -2.89 9.79
N ASN A 138 -37.22 -4.17 9.68
CA ASN A 138 -38.03 -4.72 8.59
C ASN A 138 -37.50 -4.32 7.20
N HIS A 139 -36.18 -4.31 7.04
CA HIS A 139 -35.52 -3.91 5.81
C HIS A 139 -34.91 -5.13 5.12
N TYR A 140 -35.08 -5.23 3.81
CA TYR A 140 -34.46 -6.29 3.03
C TYR A 140 -33.01 -5.92 2.70
N TYR A 141 -32.07 -6.67 3.28
CA TYR A 141 -30.65 -6.54 3.01
C TYR A 141 -30.19 -7.58 2.00
N SER A 142 -29.35 -7.15 1.05
CA SER A 142 -28.66 -7.98 0.09
C SER A 142 -27.29 -8.41 0.62
N VAL A 143 -26.75 -9.51 0.09
CA VAL A 143 -25.36 -9.91 0.39
C VAL A 143 -24.42 -8.77 0.01
N ASN A 144 -23.43 -8.51 0.86
CA ASN A 144 -22.47 -7.41 0.80
C ASN A 144 -22.99 -6.02 1.20
N ASP A 145 -24.25 -5.90 1.62
CA ASP A 145 -24.70 -4.67 2.27
C ASP A 145 -23.93 -4.47 3.58
N ILE A 146 -23.52 -3.23 3.83
CA ILE A 146 -22.79 -2.87 5.04
C ILE A 146 -23.74 -2.08 5.95
N SER A 147 -23.83 -2.52 7.20
CA SER A 147 -24.65 -1.88 8.21
C SER A 147 -23.85 -1.44 9.43
N PHE A 148 -24.25 -0.32 10.01
CA PHE A 148 -23.82 0.15 11.31
C PHE A 148 -24.91 -0.08 12.35
N PRO A 149 -24.52 -0.43 13.58
CA PRO A 149 -25.44 -0.40 14.70
C PRO A 149 -26.04 1.00 14.90
N THR A 150 -27.22 1.07 15.51
CA THR A 150 -27.84 2.35 15.87
C THR A 150 -27.05 3.10 16.94
N THR A 151 -26.32 2.38 17.79
CA THR A 151 -25.35 2.91 18.74
C THR A 151 -23.95 2.49 18.32
N ASP A 152 -23.10 3.46 17.95
CA ASP A 152 -21.74 3.19 17.48
C ASP A 152 -20.95 2.33 18.50
N ASN A 153 -20.40 1.22 18.01
CA ASN A 153 -19.55 0.31 18.76
C ASN A 153 -18.16 0.14 18.11
N GLY A 154 -17.82 1.00 17.13
CA GLY A 154 -16.55 0.98 16.41
C GLY A 154 -16.42 -0.16 15.39
N ARG A 155 -17.53 -0.81 15.01
CA ARG A 155 -17.58 -1.93 14.06
C ARG A 155 -18.57 -1.66 12.94
N PHE A 156 -18.35 -2.32 11.81
CA PHE A 156 -19.30 -2.43 10.72
C PHE A 156 -19.67 -3.90 10.51
N TYR A 157 -20.83 -4.13 9.92
CA TYR A 157 -21.40 -5.46 9.75
C TYR A 157 -21.70 -5.69 8.28
N VAL A 158 -21.19 -6.78 7.73
CA VAL A 158 -21.40 -7.14 6.33
C VAL A 158 -22.44 -8.24 6.24
N CYS A 159 -23.50 -8.02 5.47
CA CYS A 159 -24.51 -9.03 5.21
C CYS A 159 -23.89 -10.19 4.41
N ILE A 160 -23.82 -11.38 4.99
CA ILE A 160 -23.32 -12.60 4.36
C ILE A 160 -24.44 -13.51 3.85
N GLN A 161 -25.67 -13.30 4.33
CA GLN A 161 -26.88 -13.95 3.83
C GLN A 161 -27.98 -12.90 3.70
N ALA A 162 -28.48 -12.73 2.47
CA ALA A 162 -29.58 -11.81 2.20
C ALA A 162 -30.85 -12.21 2.96
N GLY A 163 -31.61 -11.22 3.39
CA GLY A 163 -32.83 -11.42 4.15
C GLY A 163 -33.41 -10.13 4.70
N GLU A 164 -34.63 -10.24 5.20
CA GLU A 164 -35.27 -9.15 5.94
C GLU A 164 -34.76 -9.14 7.39
N SER A 165 -34.41 -7.95 7.89
CA SER A 165 -34.06 -7.72 9.30
C SER A 165 -35.26 -7.85 10.24
N GLY A 166 -34.99 -7.98 11.54
CA GLY A 166 -36.01 -7.95 12.59
C GLY A 166 -36.71 -6.59 12.72
N ASP A 167 -37.75 -6.56 13.56
CA ASP A 167 -38.42 -5.34 14.01
C ASP A 167 -37.62 -4.59 15.09
N VAL A 168 -36.72 -5.29 15.77
CA VAL A 168 -35.78 -4.76 16.76
C VAL A 168 -34.34 -5.10 16.35
N GLU A 169 -33.43 -4.16 16.59
CA GLU A 169 -32.02 -4.32 16.29
C GLU A 169 -31.43 -5.54 17.03
N PRO A 170 -30.65 -6.40 16.35
CA PRO A 170 -30.05 -7.56 16.99
C PRO A 170 -28.96 -7.14 17.98
N ASN A 171 -28.68 -8.00 18.96
CA ASN A 171 -27.49 -7.85 19.80
C ASN A 171 -26.24 -8.18 18.98
N TRP A 172 -25.54 -7.14 18.55
CA TRP A 172 -24.38 -7.27 17.68
C TRP A 172 -23.21 -8.01 18.34
N VAL A 173 -22.72 -9.06 17.67
CA VAL A 173 -21.49 -9.74 18.09
C VAL A 173 -20.29 -8.84 17.80
N ILE A 174 -19.39 -8.69 18.77
CA ILE A 174 -18.22 -7.80 18.72
C ILE A 174 -16.89 -8.55 18.50
N VAL A 175 -16.95 -9.73 17.89
CA VAL A 175 -15.78 -10.55 17.53
C VAL A 175 -15.62 -10.51 16.01
N ASP A 176 -14.41 -10.23 15.53
CA ASP A 176 -14.12 -10.14 14.10
C ASP A 176 -14.40 -11.47 13.38
N GLY A 177 -15.14 -11.41 12.26
CA GLY A 177 -15.58 -12.57 11.49
C GLY A 177 -16.73 -13.38 12.10
N ALA A 178 -17.17 -13.05 13.32
CA ALA A 178 -18.30 -13.75 13.94
C ALA A 178 -19.64 -13.30 13.35
N THR A 179 -20.62 -14.22 13.39
CA THR A 179 -21.93 -14.02 12.76
C THR A 179 -22.99 -13.58 13.76
N THR A 180 -23.81 -12.60 13.36
CA THR A 180 -25.03 -12.17 14.07
C THR A 180 -26.25 -12.52 13.21
N TYR A 181 -27.20 -13.25 13.77
CA TYR A 181 -28.47 -13.55 13.12
C TYR A 181 -29.48 -12.45 13.40
N ASP A 182 -30.13 -11.94 12.35
CA ASP A 182 -31.09 -10.86 12.39
C ASP A 182 -32.33 -11.25 11.56
N LYS A 183 -33.21 -12.03 12.20
CA LYS A 183 -34.33 -12.72 11.53
C LYS A 183 -33.82 -13.61 10.38
N ASN A 184 -33.91 -13.13 9.14
CA ASN A 184 -33.47 -13.88 7.95
C ASN A 184 -32.11 -13.40 7.41
N ALA A 185 -31.69 -12.18 7.77
CA ALA A 185 -30.38 -11.66 7.42
C ALA A 185 -29.32 -12.22 8.37
N VAL A 186 -28.11 -12.45 7.84
CA VAL A 186 -26.95 -12.87 8.64
C VAL A 186 -25.80 -11.92 8.39
N TRP A 187 -25.17 -11.45 9.47
CA TRP A 187 -24.15 -10.41 9.43
C TRP A 187 -22.82 -10.91 9.94
N ALA A 188 -21.72 -10.60 9.26
CA ALA A 188 -20.36 -10.80 9.76
C ALA A 188 -19.81 -9.48 10.34
N SER A 189 -19.23 -9.55 11.54
CA SER A 189 -18.74 -8.39 12.30
C SER A 189 -17.27 -8.06 11.98
N TYR A 190 -16.95 -6.78 11.80
CA TYR A 190 -15.58 -6.32 11.56
C TYR A 190 -15.28 -4.99 12.25
N ARG A 191 -14.13 -4.91 12.93
CA ARG A 191 -13.65 -3.65 13.51
C ARG A 191 -13.25 -2.68 12.41
N ILE A 192 -13.64 -1.41 12.53
CA ILE A 192 -13.35 -0.39 11.51
C ILE A 192 -11.85 -0.05 11.51
N ALA A 193 -11.20 -0.12 10.35
CA ALA A 193 -9.90 0.52 10.14
C ALA A 193 -10.06 2.04 9.93
N LYS A 194 -9.15 2.83 10.49
CA LYS A 194 -9.08 4.28 10.23
C LYS A 194 -7.75 4.64 9.61
N TRP A 195 -7.81 5.52 8.62
CA TRP A 195 -6.65 5.94 7.83
C TRP A 195 -6.39 7.42 8.06
N ARG A 196 -5.11 7.78 8.08
CA ARG A 196 -4.66 9.17 8.10
C ARG A 196 -3.69 9.42 6.96
N GLU A 197 -3.91 10.49 6.21
CA GLU A 197 -2.98 10.98 5.19
C GLU A 197 -1.61 11.23 5.84
N SER A 198 -0.54 10.73 5.21
CA SER A 198 0.81 10.69 5.84
C SER A 198 1.92 11.23 4.93
N GLY A 199 1.60 11.75 3.75
CA GLY A 199 2.52 12.35 2.82
C GLY A 199 2.45 11.76 1.41
N THR A 200 3.46 12.10 0.61
CA THR A 200 3.52 11.74 -0.82
C THR A 200 3.85 10.28 -1.05
N ALA A 201 3.04 9.59 -1.86
CA ALA A 201 3.33 8.23 -2.32
C ALA A 201 4.28 8.25 -3.53
N VAL A 202 5.14 7.24 -3.67
CA VAL A 202 5.87 7.02 -4.93
C VAL A 202 4.90 6.72 -6.08
N LEU A 203 5.38 6.89 -7.32
CA LEU A 203 4.61 6.47 -8.49
C LEU A 203 5.54 5.83 -9.51
N TYR A 204 5.60 4.50 -9.50
CA TYR A 204 6.31 3.73 -10.51
C TYR A 204 5.44 3.53 -11.75
N ARG A 205 5.97 3.90 -12.92
CA ARG A 205 5.34 3.65 -14.23
C ARG A 205 6.17 2.64 -15.01
N PRO A 206 5.54 1.64 -15.65
CA PRO A 206 6.26 0.72 -16.51
C PRO A 206 6.83 1.46 -17.73
N PHE A 207 8.00 1.06 -18.21
CA PHE A 207 8.65 1.64 -19.39
C PHE A 207 9.31 0.57 -20.27
N GLY A 208 9.60 0.93 -21.51
CA GLY A 208 10.27 0.04 -22.46
C GLY A 208 9.43 -1.19 -22.79
N LYS A 209 8.23 -0.97 -23.33
CA LYS A 209 7.34 -2.04 -23.78
C LYS A 209 8.07 -2.90 -24.82
N ILE A 210 7.94 -4.23 -24.70
CA ILE A 210 8.52 -5.21 -25.62
C ILE A 210 7.39 -5.68 -26.52
N ASP A 211 7.34 -5.19 -27.76
CA ASP A 211 6.35 -5.62 -28.75
C ASP A 211 6.81 -6.85 -29.55
#